data_AF-A0A9P7U9L9-F1
#
_entry.id   AF-A0A9P7U9L9-F1
#
_cell.length_a   1.000
_cell.length_b   1.000
_cell.length_c   1.000
_cell.angle_alpha   90.00
_cell.angle_beta   90.00
_cell.angle_gamma   90.00
#
_symmetry.space_group_name_H-M   'P 1'
#
loop_
_entity.id
_entity.type
_entity.pdbx_description
1 polymer ?
#
loop_
_entity_poly.entity_id
_entity_poly.type
_entity_poly.pdbx_seq_one_letter_code
_entity_poly.pdbx_strand_id
1 'polypeptide(L)'
;MWFGRLKALLLLGVLSHNVNGLKYEEKYADYNLNTNKDATDPILYDGKWENHKFTASPENWRFPFYTIMLDRFVNGDPENDSANGTVLEQDITGTQLRWGGDIAGLVDTLDYLQGMGIKGIYFGGSMLINAPWNYDSYSPLDHTLLDFHFGNLTEWQAAIQEVHDRGM
;
A
#
# COMPACT_ATOMS: atom_id res chain seq x y z
N MET A 1 0.66 47.05 27.39
CA MET A 1 1.55 46.04 26.77
C MET A 1 1.14 44.57 27.05
N TRP A 2 -0.06 44.28 27.58
CA TRP A 2 -0.46 42.93 28.01
C TRP A 2 -1.48 42.24 27.07
N PHE A 3 -2.22 43.00 26.27
CA PHE A 3 -3.28 42.48 25.39
C PHE A 3 -2.77 41.81 24.09
N GLY A 4 -1.54 42.10 23.65
CA GLY A 4 -0.99 41.52 22.41
C GLY A 4 -0.54 40.06 22.55
N ARG A 5 -0.05 39.67 23.74
CA ARG A 5 0.43 38.31 24.01
C ARG A 5 -0.71 37.28 24.11
N LEU A 6 -1.88 37.71 24.60
CA LEU A 6 -3.06 36.83 24.72
C LEU A 6 -3.65 36.46 23.35
N LYS A 7 -3.65 37.40 22.38
CA LYS A 7 -4.11 37.15 21.00
C LYS A 7 -3.20 36.18 20.24
N ALA A 8 -1.89 36.26 20.45
CA ALA A 8 -0.92 35.35 19.82
C ALA A 8 -1.04 33.91 20.36
N LEU A 9 -1.27 33.74 21.67
CA LEU A 9 -1.50 32.43 22.30
C LEU A 9 -2.83 31.79 21.86
N LEU A 10 -3.89 32.59 21.70
CA LEU A 10 -5.18 32.11 21.15
C LEU A 10 -5.06 31.67 19.68
N LEU A 11 -4.26 32.35 18.85
CA LEU A 11 -4.02 31.93 17.46
C LEU A 11 -3.24 30.61 17.35
N LEU A 12 -2.26 30.38 18.24
CA LEU A 12 -1.51 29.12 18.29
C LEU A 12 -2.39 27.92 18.70
N GLY A 13 -3.33 28.13 19.64
CA GLY A 13 -4.28 27.09 20.05
C GLY A 13 -5.35 26.74 18.99
N VAL A 14 -5.61 27.62 18.02
CA VAL A 14 -6.51 27.33 16.88
C VAL A 14 -5.77 26.58 15.77
N LEU A 15 -4.43 26.67 15.72
CA LEU A 15 -3.59 25.95 14.76
C LEU A 15 -3.13 24.57 15.25
N SER A 16 -3.29 24.25 16.54
CA SER A 16 -3.08 22.88 17.04
C SER A 16 -4.22 21.98 16.56
N HIS A 17 -4.11 21.48 15.33
CA HIS A 17 -4.90 20.35 14.90
C HIS A 17 -4.37 19.13 15.63
N ASN A 18 -5.22 18.46 16.40
CA ASN A 18 -4.92 17.11 16.88
C ASN A 18 -4.91 16.22 15.64
N VAL A 19 -3.73 15.76 15.25
CA VAL A 19 -3.59 14.70 14.25
C VAL A 19 -3.98 13.41 14.96
N ASN A 20 -5.18 12.90 14.66
CA ASN A 20 -5.60 11.59 15.12
C ASN A 20 -5.32 10.61 13.98
N GLY A 21 -4.65 9.50 14.28
CA GLY A 21 -4.55 8.38 13.36
C GLY A 21 -5.93 7.75 13.12
N LEU A 22 -6.09 7.06 11.99
CA LEU A 22 -7.26 6.20 11.80
C LEU A 22 -7.27 5.13 12.90
N LYS A 23 -8.46 4.88 13.46
CA LYS A 23 -8.62 3.86 14.50
C LYS A 23 -8.56 2.48 13.86
N TYR A 24 -8.01 1.52 14.60
CA TYR A 24 -8.07 0.12 14.19
C TYR A 24 -9.53 -0.34 14.05
N GLU A 25 -9.86 -0.95 12.91
CA GLU A 25 -11.17 -1.55 12.64
C GLU A 25 -11.01 -3.04 12.31
N GLU A 26 -11.66 -3.91 13.09
CA GLU A 26 -11.52 -5.37 12.97
C GLU A 26 -11.87 -5.90 11.57
N LYS A 27 -12.84 -5.29 10.88
CA LYS A 27 -13.23 -5.68 9.51
C LYS A 27 -12.09 -5.53 8.48
N TYR A 28 -11.05 -4.78 8.81
CA TYR A 28 -9.90 -4.55 7.95
C TYR A 28 -8.63 -5.23 8.47
N ALA A 29 -8.75 -6.15 9.43
CA ALA A 29 -7.62 -6.83 10.05
C ALA A 29 -6.68 -7.47 9.01
N ASP A 30 -7.24 -8.07 7.96
CA ASP A 30 -6.47 -8.76 6.92
C ASP A 30 -5.70 -7.82 5.98
N TYR A 31 -5.99 -6.51 6.03
CA TYR A 31 -5.32 -5.48 5.22
C TYR A 31 -4.48 -4.52 6.07
N ASN A 32 -4.58 -4.59 7.40
CA ASN A 32 -3.98 -3.62 8.30
C ASN A 32 -2.57 -4.06 8.73
N LEU A 33 -1.58 -3.25 8.39
CA LEU A 33 -0.19 -3.38 8.79
C LEU A 33 -0.01 -3.13 10.30
N ASN A 34 -0.86 -2.30 10.91
CA ASN A 34 -0.87 -2.11 12.35
C ASN A 34 -1.72 -3.20 13.04
N THR A 35 -1.07 -4.06 13.82
CA THR A 35 -1.69 -5.14 14.58
C THR A 35 -2.08 -4.73 16.00
N ASN A 36 -1.64 -3.56 16.48
CA ASN A 36 -2.01 -3.05 17.80
C ASN A 36 -3.43 -2.44 17.77
N LYS A 37 -4.41 -3.22 18.23
CA LYS A 37 -5.83 -2.85 18.27
C LYS A 37 -6.15 -1.71 19.24
N ASP A 38 -5.30 -1.50 20.24
CA ASP A 38 -5.46 -0.48 21.27
C ASP A 38 -4.66 0.80 20.98
N ALA A 39 -3.99 0.86 19.81
CA ALA A 39 -3.21 2.03 19.43
C ALA A 39 -4.09 3.28 19.30
N THR A 40 -3.74 4.31 20.07
CA THR A 40 -4.39 5.63 20.05
C THR A 40 -3.47 6.71 19.46
N ASP A 41 -2.22 6.38 19.20
CA ASP A 41 -1.18 7.24 18.62
C ASP A 41 -0.31 6.40 17.66
N PRO A 42 0.13 6.95 16.50
CA PRO A 42 1.01 6.26 15.57
C PRO A 42 2.31 5.70 16.17
N ILE A 43 2.83 6.28 17.26
CA ILE A 43 4.02 5.75 17.95
C ILE A 43 3.76 4.36 18.57
N LEU A 44 2.49 4.02 18.79
CA LEU A 44 2.06 2.75 19.36
C LEU A 44 1.77 1.71 18.28
N TYR A 45 1.88 2.05 16.99
CA TYR A 45 1.67 1.10 15.91
C TYR A 45 2.73 0.00 15.97
N ASP A 46 2.28 -1.23 15.76
CA ASP A 46 3.13 -2.42 15.75
C ASP A 46 2.70 -3.32 14.60
N GLY A 47 3.62 -4.13 14.08
CA GLY A 47 3.36 -5.00 12.94
C GLY A 47 4.43 -6.07 12.88
N LYS A 48 4.01 -7.34 12.87
CA LYS A 48 4.94 -8.48 12.87
C LYS A 48 4.53 -9.50 11.83
N TRP A 49 5.47 -9.81 10.93
CA TRP A 49 5.37 -10.96 10.05
C TRP A 49 5.98 -12.18 10.75
N GLU A 50 5.12 -13.04 11.30
CA GLU A 50 5.54 -14.25 12.01
C GLU A 50 6.31 -15.20 11.09
N ASN A 51 7.40 -15.78 11.61
CA ASN A 51 8.27 -16.72 10.90
C ASN A 51 8.89 -16.19 9.59
N HIS A 52 8.92 -14.87 9.37
CA HIS A 52 9.57 -14.29 8.20
C HIS A 52 11.07 -14.55 8.22
N LYS A 53 11.59 -15.11 7.13
CA LYS A 53 13.03 -15.20 6.89
C LYS A 53 13.49 -13.92 6.20
N PHE A 54 14.21 -13.09 6.95
CA PHE A 54 14.78 -11.85 6.41
C PHE A 54 15.65 -12.12 5.18
N THR A 55 15.31 -11.46 4.06
CA THR A 55 16.13 -11.40 2.85
C THR A 55 16.99 -10.16 2.92
N ALA A 56 18.32 -10.34 3.01
CA ALA A 56 19.24 -9.22 3.08
C ALA A 56 19.26 -8.45 1.75
N SER A 57 19.37 -7.13 1.83
CA SER A 57 19.59 -6.30 0.65
C SER A 57 20.90 -6.68 -0.04
N PRO A 58 20.95 -6.61 -1.38
CA PRO A 58 22.18 -6.85 -2.13
C PRO A 58 23.23 -5.79 -1.79
N GLU A 59 24.51 -6.16 -1.83
CA GLU A 59 25.63 -5.22 -1.63
C GLU A 59 25.68 -4.13 -2.72
N ASN A 60 25.11 -4.41 -3.89
CA ASN A 60 25.08 -3.52 -5.04
C ASN A 60 23.76 -3.63 -5.80
N TRP A 61 23.09 -2.50 -5.98
CA TRP A 61 21.81 -2.37 -6.69
C TRP A 61 21.96 -2.15 -8.21
N ARG A 62 23.16 -2.30 -8.77
CA ARG A 62 23.41 -2.23 -10.22
C ARG A 62 23.02 -3.53 -10.92
N PHE A 63 21.73 -3.79 -11.00
CA PHE A 63 21.13 -4.89 -11.76
C PHE A 63 19.83 -4.43 -12.44
N PRO A 64 19.28 -5.21 -13.37
CA PRO A 64 18.07 -4.81 -14.10
C PRO A 64 16.84 -4.75 -13.19
N PHE A 65 16.16 -3.61 -13.21
CA PHE A 65 14.86 -3.41 -12.55
C PHE A 65 13.72 -3.38 -13.56
N TYR A 66 12.54 -3.79 -13.11
CA TYR A 66 11.30 -3.60 -13.85
C TYR A 66 10.32 -2.77 -13.01
N THR A 67 9.89 -1.63 -13.56
CA THR A 67 8.91 -0.76 -12.89
C THR A 67 7.51 -1.16 -13.30
N ILE A 68 6.64 -1.40 -12.30
CA ILE A 68 5.27 -1.85 -12.49
C ILE A 68 4.32 -0.86 -11.83
N MET A 69 3.34 -0.36 -12.58
CA MET A 69 2.11 0.17 -11.99
C MET A 69 1.17 -1.00 -11.84
N LEU A 70 0.93 -1.45 -10.59
CA LEU A 70 0.30 -2.75 -10.33
C LEU A 70 -1.07 -2.87 -11.01
N ASP A 71 -1.92 -1.85 -10.85
CA ASP A 71 -3.24 -1.75 -11.51
C ASP A 71 -3.21 -1.96 -13.03
N ARG A 72 -2.09 -1.61 -13.68
CA ARG A 72 -1.95 -1.61 -15.15
C ARG A 72 -1.22 -2.81 -15.70
N PHE A 73 -0.95 -3.80 -14.87
CA PHE A 73 -0.09 -4.91 -15.23
C PHE A 73 -0.86 -6.17 -15.59
N VAL A 74 -1.31 -6.93 -14.59
CA VAL A 74 -2.10 -8.16 -14.78
C VAL A 74 -3.15 -8.23 -13.69
N ASN A 75 -4.41 -8.40 -14.08
CA ASN A 75 -5.53 -8.69 -13.18
C ASN A 75 -5.56 -10.21 -12.94
N GLY A 76 -5.16 -10.62 -11.75
CA GLY A 76 -5.10 -12.02 -11.32
C GLY A 76 -6.30 -12.43 -10.48
N ASP A 77 -6.94 -11.48 -9.80
CA ASP A 77 -8.14 -11.67 -9.00
C ASP A 77 -9.22 -10.62 -9.31
N PRO A 78 -10.12 -10.91 -10.27
CA PRO A 78 -11.22 -10.02 -10.60
C PRO A 78 -12.25 -9.82 -9.48
N GLU A 79 -12.23 -10.61 -8.41
CA GLU A 79 -13.19 -10.45 -7.31
C GLU A 79 -12.92 -9.18 -6.48
N ASN A 80 -11.69 -8.65 -6.53
CA ASN A 80 -11.29 -7.43 -5.81
C ASN A 80 -11.37 -6.14 -6.67
N ASP A 81 -11.81 -6.22 -7.93
CA ASP A 81 -11.89 -5.09 -8.87
C ASP A 81 -12.84 -3.97 -8.42
N SER A 82 -13.80 -4.30 -7.54
CA SER A 82 -14.83 -3.38 -7.02
C SER A 82 -14.84 -3.36 -5.49
N ALA A 83 -13.67 -3.35 -4.87
CA ALA A 83 -13.49 -3.51 -3.43
C ALA A 83 -14.06 -2.36 -2.59
N ASN A 84 -14.23 -1.16 -3.15
CA ASN A 84 -14.81 -0.03 -2.41
C ASN A 84 -16.35 0.02 -2.52
N GLY A 85 -16.98 -0.81 -3.37
CA GLY A 85 -18.43 -0.91 -3.51
C GLY A 85 -19.12 0.34 -4.09
N THR A 86 -18.38 1.20 -4.78
CA THR A 86 -18.86 2.42 -5.45
C THR A 86 -19.30 2.12 -6.89
N VAL A 87 -20.06 3.04 -7.48
CA VAL A 87 -20.70 2.84 -8.80
C VAL A 87 -19.69 2.79 -9.95
N LEU A 88 -18.53 3.44 -9.79
CA LEU A 88 -17.49 3.55 -10.81
C LEU A 88 -16.15 3.20 -10.17
N GLU A 89 -15.60 2.02 -10.43
CA GLU A 89 -14.29 1.62 -9.89
C GLU A 89 -13.35 1.16 -10.99
N GLN A 90 -13.86 0.30 -11.87
CA GLN A 90 -13.10 -0.31 -12.93
C GLN A 90 -13.63 0.12 -14.31
N ASP A 91 -12.70 0.48 -15.20
CA ASP A 91 -12.95 0.61 -16.64
C ASP A 91 -11.65 0.32 -17.39
N ILE A 92 -11.55 -0.90 -17.92
CA ILE A 92 -10.40 -1.38 -18.69
C ILE A 92 -10.23 -0.68 -20.05
N THR A 93 -11.24 0.07 -20.51
CA THR A 93 -11.19 0.81 -21.78
C THR A 93 -10.82 2.28 -21.58
N GLY A 94 -10.95 2.78 -20.36
CA GLY A 94 -10.61 4.14 -19.96
C GLY A 94 -9.17 4.27 -19.48
N THR A 95 -8.71 5.50 -19.27
CA THR A 95 -7.36 5.78 -18.72
C THR A 95 -7.39 6.25 -17.28
N GLN A 96 -8.57 6.54 -16.75
CA GLN A 96 -8.76 7.21 -15.46
C GLN A 96 -9.16 6.29 -14.33
N LEU A 97 -9.93 5.23 -14.61
CA LEU A 97 -10.34 4.27 -13.61
C LEU A 97 -9.35 3.11 -13.53
N ARG A 98 -9.57 2.24 -12.54
CA ARG A 98 -8.75 1.04 -12.34
C ARG A 98 -8.95 0.07 -13.50
N TRP A 99 -7.89 -0.66 -13.81
CA TRP A 99 -7.96 -1.80 -14.75
C TRP A 99 -8.04 -3.13 -14.01
N GLY A 100 -7.66 -3.15 -12.73
CA GLY A 100 -7.81 -4.33 -11.87
C GLY A 100 -6.53 -5.14 -11.70
N GLY A 101 -5.37 -4.59 -12.07
CA GLY A 101 -4.11 -5.29 -11.82
C GLY A 101 -3.78 -5.37 -10.32
N ASP A 102 -3.32 -6.52 -9.87
CA ASP A 102 -3.20 -6.86 -8.46
C ASP A 102 -1.96 -7.73 -8.15
N ILE A 103 -1.78 -8.08 -6.87
CA ILE A 103 -0.61 -8.85 -6.44
C ILE A 103 -0.64 -10.31 -6.89
N ALA A 104 -1.83 -10.90 -7.08
CA ALA A 104 -1.96 -12.26 -7.61
C ALA A 104 -1.50 -12.28 -9.08
N GLY A 105 -1.91 -11.29 -9.86
CA GLY A 105 -1.47 -11.10 -11.24
C GLY A 105 0.03 -10.86 -11.34
N LEU A 106 0.65 -10.17 -10.37
CA LEU A 106 2.12 -10.09 -10.31
C LEU A 106 2.74 -11.47 -10.15
N VAL A 107 2.27 -12.28 -9.20
CA VAL A 107 2.80 -13.63 -8.92
C VAL A 107 2.75 -14.49 -10.19
N ASP A 108 1.65 -14.44 -10.94
CA ASP A 108 1.46 -15.19 -12.19
C ASP A 108 2.48 -14.84 -13.28
N THR A 109 3.11 -13.66 -13.20
CA THR A 109 4.10 -13.19 -14.19
C THR A 109 5.55 -13.29 -13.74
N LEU A 110 5.83 -13.72 -12.51
CA LEU A 110 7.20 -13.70 -11.98
C LEU A 110 8.18 -14.52 -12.82
N ASP A 111 7.73 -15.65 -13.39
CA ASP A 111 8.56 -16.47 -14.28
C ASP A 111 8.89 -15.75 -15.61
N TYR A 112 7.97 -14.92 -16.11
CA TYR A 112 8.22 -14.07 -17.27
C TYR A 112 9.26 -12.98 -16.94
N LEU A 113 9.10 -12.29 -15.81
CA LEU A 113 10.05 -11.26 -15.36
C LEU A 113 11.44 -11.86 -15.11
N GLN A 114 11.51 -13.00 -14.41
CA GLN A 114 12.74 -13.72 -14.15
C GLN A 114 13.41 -14.19 -15.46
N GLY A 115 12.62 -14.71 -16.40
CA GLY A 115 13.08 -15.17 -17.71
C GLY A 115 13.67 -14.06 -18.58
N MET A 116 13.19 -12.82 -18.43
CA MET A 116 13.80 -11.63 -19.06
C MET A 116 15.13 -11.21 -18.40
N GLY A 117 15.49 -11.77 -17.24
CA GLY A 117 16.69 -11.42 -16.49
C GLY A 117 16.50 -10.24 -15.52
N ILE A 118 15.26 -9.88 -15.20
CA ILE A 118 14.96 -8.88 -14.17
C ILE A 118 15.37 -9.42 -12.79
N LYS A 119 15.93 -8.53 -11.96
CA LYS A 119 16.45 -8.85 -10.61
C LYS A 119 15.94 -7.93 -9.52
N GLY A 120 15.05 -7.01 -9.85
CA GLY A 120 14.33 -6.20 -8.88
C GLY A 120 13.05 -5.66 -9.50
N ILE A 121 12.00 -5.60 -8.69
CA ILE A 121 10.71 -5.02 -9.07
C ILE A 121 10.58 -3.70 -8.31
N TYR A 122 10.21 -2.63 -9.02
CA TYR A 122 9.87 -1.35 -8.43
C TYR A 122 8.38 -1.07 -8.64
N PHE A 123 7.63 -0.96 -7.56
CA PHE A 123 6.23 -0.56 -7.64
C PHE A 123 6.13 0.96 -7.83
N GLY A 124 5.48 1.36 -8.92
CA GLY A 124 5.06 2.73 -9.15
C GLY A 124 3.77 2.99 -8.40
N GLY A 125 3.82 3.91 -7.44
CA GLY A 125 2.71 4.19 -6.54
C GLY A 125 2.81 3.41 -5.22
N SER A 126 1.84 3.63 -4.35
CA SER A 126 1.73 2.98 -3.05
C SER A 126 0.91 1.68 -3.14
N MET A 127 1.20 0.72 -2.26
CA MET A 127 0.34 -0.44 -2.02
C MET A 127 -0.82 -0.14 -1.05
N LEU A 128 -0.87 1.07 -0.52
CA LEU A 128 -1.77 1.48 0.56
C LEU A 128 -3.10 1.98 0.00
N ILE A 129 -4.13 1.92 0.83
CA ILE A 129 -5.47 2.38 0.48
C ILE A 129 -5.41 3.80 -0.10
N ASN A 130 -5.92 3.93 -1.32
CA ASN A 130 -5.77 5.14 -2.09
C ASN A 130 -7.09 5.91 -2.19
N ALA A 131 -7.01 7.20 -2.52
CA ALA A 131 -8.19 7.97 -2.89
C ALA A 131 -9.00 7.24 -3.98
N PRO A 132 -10.35 7.20 -3.90
CA PRO A 132 -11.18 6.58 -4.91
C PRO A 132 -10.82 7.07 -6.32
N TRP A 133 -10.89 6.16 -7.30
CA TRP A 133 -10.59 6.39 -8.73
C TRP A 133 -9.13 6.67 -9.09
N ASN A 134 -8.24 6.93 -8.11
CA ASN A 134 -6.83 7.15 -8.40
C ASN A 134 -6.13 5.81 -8.57
N TYR A 135 -6.10 5.28 -9.80
CA TYR A 135 -5.43 4.02 -10.11
C TYR A 135 -3.91 4.09 -9.95
N ASP A 136 -3.34 5.29 -10.10
CA ASP A 136 -1.89 5.54 -10.07
C ASP A 136 -1.25 5.32 -8.70
N SER A 137 -2.09 5.18 -7.66
CA SER A 137 -1.70 4.86 -6.29
C SER A 137 -0.81 5.91 -5.61
N TYR A 138 -0.86 7.17 -6.03
CA TYR A 138 -0.06 8.26 -5.44
C TYR A 138 -0.82 9.16 -4.43
N SER A 139 -2.01 8.76 -3.99
CA SER A 139 -2.88 9.54 -3.10
C SER A 139 -3.32 8.76 -1.85
N PRO A 140 -2.38 8.20 -1.06
CA PRO A 140 -2.71 7.31 0.05
C PRO A 140 -3.56 8.04 1.09
N LEU A 141 -4.59 7.36 1.58
CA LEU A 141 -5.48 7.86 2.63
C LEU A 141 -5.05 7.40 4.03
N ASP A 142 -4.46 6.22 4.13
CA ASP A 142 -3.97 5.63 5.37
C ASP A 142 -2.66 4.88 5.13
N HIS A 143 -1.65 5.13 5.97
CA HIS A 143 -0.34 4.49 5.88
C HIS A 143 -0.23 3.17 6.64
N THR A 144 -1.30 2.71 7.28
CA THR A 144 -1.35 1.38 7.90
C THR A 144 -2.21 0.40 7.14
N LEU A 145 -2.93 0.81 6.10
CA LEU A 145 -3.91 -0.05 5.44
C LEU A 145 -3.54 -0.30 3.98
N LEU A 146 -3.48 -1.57 3.60
CA LEU A 146 -3.29 -1.99 2.21
C LEU A 146 -4.52 -1.65 1.37
N ASP A 147 -4.30 -1.36 0.09
CA ASP A 147 -5.39 -1.15 -0.86
C ASP A 147 -6.10 -2.47 -1.15
N PHE A 148 -7.41 -2.50 -0.95
CA PHE A 148 -8.21 -3.72 -1.08
C PHE A 148 -8.19 -4.31 -2.49
N HIS A 149 -7.96 -3.47 -3.51
CA HIS A 149 -7.85 -3.91 -4.91
C HIS A 149 -6.52 -4.60 -5.22
N PHE A 150 -5.52 -4.50 -4.35
CA PHE A 150 -4.19 -5.09 -4.59
C PHE A 150 -3.97 -6.37 -3.80
N GLY A 151 -4.99 -6.87 -3.10
CA GLY A 151 -4.89 -8.06 -2.25
C GLY A 151 -4.57 -7.75 -0.78
N ASN A 152 -4.77 -8.75 0.06
CA ASN A 152 -4.62 -8.70 1.50
C ASN A 152 -3.17 -8.95 1.96
N LEU A 153 -2.91 -8.79 3.26
CA LEU A 153 -1.59 -8.92 3.86
C LEU A 153 -0.95 -10.30 3.60
N THR A 154 -1.74 -11.37 3.63
CA THR A 154 -1.25 -12.74 3.40
C THR A 154 -0.78 -12.91 1.96
N GLU A 155 -1.53 -12.37 1.00
CA GLU A 155 -1.19 -12.42 -0.43
C GLU A 155 0.08 -11.62 -0.72
N TRP A 156 0.20 -10.42 -0.13
CA TRP A 156 1.42 -9.61 -0.22
C TRP A 156 2.64 -10.31 0.36
N GLN A 157 2.50 -10.91 1.55
CA GLN A 157 3.57 -11.69 2.18
C GLN A 157 3.99 -12.88 1.31
N ALA A 158 3.04 -13.61 0.75
CA ALA A 158 3.31 -14.72 -0.16
C ALA A 158 4.02 -14.25 -1.43
N ALA A 159 3.55 -13.16 -2.06
CA ALA A 159 4.16 -12.62 -3.27
C ALA A 159 5.60 -12.14 -3.03
N ILE A 160 5.88 -11.47 -1.91
CA ILE A 160 7.24 -11.08 -1.52
C ILE A 160 8.13 -12.31 -1.34
N GLN A 161 7.61 -13.38 -0.72
CA GLN A 161 8.35 -14.63 -0.58
C GLN A 161 8.66 -15.27 -1.94
N GLU A 162 7.69 -15.32 -2.86
CA GLU A 162 7.87 -15.84 -4.21
C GLU A 162 8.91 -15.06 -5.02
N VAL A 163 8.97 -13.74 -4.85
CA VAL A 163 10.01 -12.88 -5.45
C VAL A 163 11.39 -13.25 -4.87
N HIS A 164 11.52 -13.33 -3.55
CA HIS A 164 12.79 -13.66 -2.89
C HIS A 164 13.28 -15.07 -3.24
N ASP A 165 12.38 -16.06 -3.34
CA ASP A 165 12.73 -17.44 -3.68
C ASP A 165 13.27 -17.57 -5.11
N ARG A 166 12.93 -16.62 -5.98
CA ARG A 166 13.48 -16.47 -7.35
C ARG A 166 14.81 -15.73 -7.41
N GLY A 167 15.34 -15.27 -6.28
CA GLY A 167 16.55 -14.43 -6.21
C GLY A 167 16.38 -13.13 -6.99
N MET A 168 15.20 -12.52 -6.85
CA MET A 168 14.80 -11.23 -7.38
C MET A 168 14.47 -10.24 -6.25
#